data_AF-A0A813H5B8-F1
#
_entry.id   AF-A0A813H5B8-F1
#
_cell.length_a   1.000
_cell.length_b   1.000
_cell.length_c   1.000
_cell.angle_alpha   90.00
_cell.angle_beta   90.00
_cell.angle_gamma   90.00
#
_symmetry.space_group_name_H-M   'P 1'
#
loop_
_entity.id
_entity.type
_entity.pdbx_description
1 polymer ?
#
loop_
_entity_poly.entity_id
_entity_poly.type
_entity_poly.pdbx_seq_one_letter_code
_entity_poly.pdbx_strand_id
1 'polypeptide(L)'
;MACAMGHFMCKECAAGQTRGLLERLQLDESLLEEHRSHGGHMKCVDPACRETYDDSSVARALPSEIFALYRASQDTVIEHRMWMDLQAQFQEQVTHMQRQFELQEGRRSSQASAEMAAREETATAEFLRRQYPNARMCPRCRHGPVINENCYDLQAHHGEERGAGRGRISNACPGCDFFSREWSDWAPWDGVMHTGPRG
;
A
#
# COMPACT_ATOMS: atom_id res chain seq x y z
N MET A 1 15.48 -15.85 -51.56
CA MET A 1 15.50 -15.49 -50.13
C MET A 1 16.44 -16.45 -49.44
N ALA A 2 17.42 -15.97 -48.69
CA ALA A 2 18.32 -16.80 -47.90
C ALA A 2 18.35 -16.32 -46.44
N CYS A 3 18.51 -17.23 -45.49
CA CYS A 3 18.73 -16.91 -44.07
C CYS A 3 20.24 -16.81 -43.76
N ALA A 4 20.60 -16.42 -42.53
CA ALA A 4 21.98 -16.28 -42.10
C ALA A 4 22.80 -17.59 -42.18
N MET A 5 22.15 -18.75 -42.06
CA MET A 5 22.78 -20.07 -42.24
C MET A 5 22.96 -20.49 -43.71
N GLY A 6 22.51 -19.66 -44.66
CA GLY A 6 22.64 -19.93 -46.08
C GLY A 6 21.53 -20.81 -46.68
N HIS A 7 20.51 -21.19 -45.90
CA HIS A 7 19.35 -21.90 -46.45
C HIS A 7 18.59 -21.00 -47.42
N PHE A 8 18.35 -21.52 -48.62
CA PHE A 8 17.77 -20.76 -49.73
C PHE A 8 16.33 -21.19 -50.04
N MET A 9 15.49 -20.21 -50.32
CA MET A 9 14.15 -20.35 -50.86
C MET A 9 14.02 -19.54 -52.15
N CYS A 10 13.50 -20.16 -53.21
CA CYS A 10 13.25 -19.48 -54.48
C CYS A 10 12.14 -18.43 -54.34
N LYS A 11 12.03 -17.52 -55.32
CA LYS A 11 11.07 -16.40 -55.28
C LYS A 11 9.61 -16.87 -55.26
N GLU A 12 9.31 -17.93 -56.02
CA GLU A 12 7.96 -18.51 -56.12
C GLU A 12 7.54 -19.13 -54.79
N CYS A 13 8.41 -19.96 -54.19
CA CYS A 13 8.17 -20.53 -52.88
C CYS A 13 8.09 -19.45 -51.80
N ALA A 14 8.93 -18.42 -51.86
CA ALA A 14 8.91 -17.31 -50.92
C ALA A 14 7.55 -16.58 -50.92
N ALA A 15 7.01 -16.28 -52.10
CA ALA A 15 5.70 -15.66 -52.22
C ALA A 15 4.59 -16.53 -51.62
N GLY A 16 4.56 -17.82 -51.95
CA GLY A 16 3.57 -18.77 -51.43
C GLY A 16 3.67 -18.96 -49.91
N GLN A 17 4.89 -19.15 -49.39
CA GLN A 17 5.14 -19.32 -47.95
C GLN A 17 4.79 -18.06 -47.16
N THR A 18 5.10 -16.87 -47.69
CA THR A 18 4.73 -15.60 -47.02
C THR A 18 3.22 -15.46 -46.95
N ARG A 19 2.51 -15.71 -48.04
CA ARG A 19 1.04 -15.61 -48.04
C ARG A 19 0.41 -16.59 -47.05
N GLY A 20 0.82 -17.86 -47.10
CA GLY A 20 0.31 -18.88 -46.19
C GLY A 20 0.64 -18.57 -44.72
N LEU A 21 1.82 -18.00 -44.44
CA LEU A 21 2.15 -17.51 -43.11
C LEU A 21 1.20 -16.40 -42.67
N LEU A 22 1.02 -15.35 -43.48
CA LEU A 22 0.16 -14.21 -43.16
C LEU A 22 -1.29 -14.63 -42.91
N GLU A 23 -1.82 -15.56 -43.71
CA GLU A 23 -3.16 -16.13 -43.51
C GLU A 23 -3.26 -16.88 -42.19
N ARG A 24 -2.26 -17.71 -41.86
CA ARG A 24 -2.24 -18.45 -40.60
C ARG A 24 -2.11 -17.54 -39.38
N LEU A 25 -1.34 -16.45 -39.47
CA LEU A 25 -1.20 -15.48 -38.39
C LEU A 25 -2.53 -14.83 -38.01
N GLN A 26 -3.49 -14.76 -38.93
CA GLN A 26 -4.84 -14.25 -38.65
C GLN A 26 -5.73 -15.27 -37.92
N LEU A 27 -5.38 -16.56 -37.97
CA LEU A 27 -6.22 -17.66 -37.49
C LEU A 27 -5.67 -18.32 -36.22
N ASP A 28 -4.37 -18.20 -35.97
CA ASP A 28 -3.66 -18.88 -34.89
C ASP A 28 -2.93 -17.87 -34.00
N GLU A 29 -3.50 -17.61 -32.82
CA GLU A 29 -2.94 -16.70 -31.83
C GLU A 29 -1.58 -17.17 -31.30
N SER A 30 -1.34 -18.49 -31.21
CA SER A 30 -0.05 -19.01 -30.71
C SER A 30 1.05 -18.77 -31.74
N LEU A 31 0.74 -18.94 -33.03
CA LEU A 31 1.66 -18.60 -34.10
C LEU A 31 1.89 -17.08 -34.19
N LEU A 32 0.85 -16.28 -33.96
CA LEU A 32 0.96 -14.82 -33.92
C LEU A 32 1.86 -14.36 -32.78
N GLU A 33 1.75 -14.98 -31.61
CA GLU A 33 2.62 -14.69 -30.46
C GLU A 33 4.06 -15.11 -30.73
N GLU A 34 4.29 -16.28 -31.33
CA GLU A 34 5.62 -16.68 -31.79
C GLU A 34 6.16 -15.63 -32.77
N HIS A 35 5.35 -15.19 -33.72
CA HIS A 35 5.73 -14.18 -34.71
C HIS A 35 6.12 -12.83 -34.07
N ARG A 36 5.36 -12.39 -33.06
CA ARG A 36 5.66 -11.21 -32.26
C ARG A 36 6.99 -11.34 -31.50
N SER A 37 7.27 -12.52 -30.94
CA SER A 37 8.47 -12.76 -30.13
C SER A 37 9.78 -12.53 -30.88
N HIS A 38 9.77 -12.67 -32.21
CA HIS A 38 10.91 -12.40 -33.08
C HIS A 38 10.65 -11.21 -34.03
N GLY A 39 9.94 -10.19 -33.54
CA GLY A 39 9.81 -8.88 -34.19
C GLY A 39 9.04 -8.91 -35.52
N GLY A 40 8.20 -9.92 -35.74
CA GLY A 40 7.46 -10.08 -36.98
C GLY A 40 8.31 -10.56 -38.17
N HIS A 41 9.56 -10.99 -37.94
CA HIS A 41 10.38 -11.52 -39.03
C HIS A 41 9.94 -12.94 -39.43
N MET A 42 10.07 -13.32 -40.69
CA MET A 42 9.78 -14.69 -41.12
C MET A 42 10.90 -15.65 -40.66
N LYS A 43 10.54 -16.78 -40.03
CA LYS A 43 11.49 -17.85 -39.69
C LYS A 43 11.92 -18.66 -40.92
N CYS A 44 13.13 -19.21 -40.88
CA CYS A 44 13.61 -20.15 -41.87
C CYS A 44 12.65 -21.35 -41.99
N VAL A 45 12.49 -21.87 -43.22
CA VAL A 45 11.62 -23.03 -43.48
C VAL A 45 12.27 -24.36 -43.12
N ASP A 46 13.59 -24.36 -42.94
CA ASP A 46 14.29 -25.53 -42.44
C ASP A 46 13.95 -25.72 -40.95
N PRO A 47 13.33 -26.84 -40.55
CA PRO A 47 12.90 -27.06 -39.16
C PRO A 47 14.04 -27.11 -38.14
N ALA A 48 15.26 -27.44 -38.58
CA ALA A 48 16.45 -27.44 -37.72
C ALA A 48 17.07 -26.04 -37.59
N CYS A 49 16.70 -25.10 -38.46
CA CYS A 49 17.19 -23.74 -38.46
C CYS A 49 16.33 -22.83 -37.57
N ARG A 50 16.97 -22.06 -36.69
CA ARG A 50 16.30 -21.10 -35.80
C ARG A 50 16.40 -19.65 -36.27
N GLU A 51 17.07 -19.42 -37.39
CA GLU A 51 17.27 -18.08 -37.94
C GLU A 51 16.01 -17.53 -38.61
N THR A 52 15.92 -16.21 -38.65
CA THR A 52 14.93 -15.48 -39.45
C THR A 52 15.54 -15.04 -40.78
N TYR A 53 14.69 -14.79 -41.77
CA TYR A 53 15.09 -14.09 -42.98
C TYR A 53 15.21 -12.59 -42.69
N ASP A 54 16.30 -11.97 -43.13
CA ASP A 54 16.47 -10.53 -43.03
C ASP A 54 15.57 -9.79 -44.03
N ASP A 55 15.16 -8.57 -43.68
CA ASP A 55 14.21 -7.80 -44.48
C ASP A 55 14.74 -7.50 -45.90
N SER A 56 16.06 -7.41 -46.10
CA SER A 56 16.64 -7.17 -47.43
C SER A 56 16.53 -8.40 -48.33
N SER A 57 16.74 -9.59 -47.78
CA SER A 57 16.55 -10.88 -48.44
C SER A 57 15.09 -11.16 -48.78
N VAL A 58 14.17 -10.76 -47.89
CA VAL A 58 12.73 -10.81 -48.11
C VAL A 58 12.30 -9.85 -49.22
N ALA A 59 12.71 -8.58 -49.15
CA ALA A 59 12.37 -7.56 -50.14
C ALA A 59 12.83 -7.92 -51.56
N ARG A 60 14.00 -8.54 -51.72
CA ARG A 60 14.51 -8.98 -53.03
C ARG A 60 13.78 -10.18 -53.62
N ALA A 61 13.16 -10.99 -52.76
CA ALA A 61 12.55 -12.25 -53.15
C ALA A 61 11.05 -12.14 -53.41
N LEU A 62 10.35 -11.23 -52.72
CA LEU A 62 8.91 -11.09 -52.78
C LEU A 62 8.46 -10.07 -53.85
N PRO A 63 7.30 -10.30 -54.49
CA PRO A 63 6.58 -9.25 -55.20
C PRO A 63 6.22 -8.09 -54.27
N SER A 64 6.16 -6.88 -54.82
CA SER A 64 5.89 -5.66 -54.05
C SER A 64 4.59 -5.73 -53.25
N GLU A 65 3.53 -6.34 -53.79
CA GLU A 65 2.26 -6.45 -53.08
C GLU A 65 2.38 -7.33 -51.83
N ILE A 66 3.07 -8.46 -51.94
CA ILE A 66 3.25 -9.39 -50.82
C ILE A 66 4.23 -8.80 -49.79
N PHE A 67 5.27 -8.13 -50.24
CA PHE A 67 6.21 -7.44 -49.35
C PHE A 67 5.53 -6.34 -48.54
N ALA A 68 4.62 -5.56 -49.17
CA ALA A 68 3.85 -4.54 -48.46
C ALA A 68 2.97 -5.15 -47.35
N LEU A 69 2.31 -6.27 -47.62
CA LEU A 69 1.52 -6.99 -46.61
C LEU A 69 2.39 -7.52 -45.45
N TYR A 70 3.56 -8.06 -45.76
CA TYR A 70 4.53 -8.51 -44.75
C TYR A 70 5.04 -7.35 -43.88
N ARG A 71 5.34 -6.20 -44.49
CA ARG A 71 5.74 -5.00 -43.73
C ARG A 71 4.62 -4.50 -42.83
N ALA A 72 3.38 -4.47 -43.33
CA ALA A 72 2.22 -4.10 -42.52
C ALA A 72 2.02 -5.06 -41.33
N SER A 73 2.23 -6.37 -41.50
CA SER A 73 2.19 -7.30 -40.37
C SER A 73 3.33 -7.06 -39.37
N GLN A 74 4.52 -6.69 -39.82
CA GLN A 74 5.62 -6.32 -38.91
C GLN A 74 5.30 -5.03 -38.13
N ASP A 75 4.77 -4.01 -38.80
CA ASP A 75 4.48 -2.73 -38.16
C ASP A 75 3.42 -2.89 -37.06
N THR A 76 2.38 -3.71 -37.28
CA THR A 76 1.38 -4.01 -36.24
C THR A 76 1.97 -4.72 -35.01
N VAL A 77 2.99 -5.57 -35.19
CA VAL A 77 3.72 -6.21 -34.09
C VAL A 77 4.50 -5.17 -33.28
N ILE A 78 5.19 -4.25 -33.96
CA ILE A 78 5.95 -3.17 -33.31
C ILE A 78 5.01 -2.24 -32.55
N GLU A 79 3.92 -1.80 -33.16
CA GLU A 79 2.91 -0.96 -32.54
C GLU A 79 2.30 -1.62 -31.30
N HIS A 80 1.94 -2.91 -31.40
CA HIS A 80 1.41 -3.66 -30.27
C HIS A 80 2.40 -3.72 -29.11
N ARG A 81 3.68 -3.99 -29.38
CA ARG A 81 4.72 -4.01 -28.36
C ARG A 81 4.89 -2.65 -27.69
N MET A 82 4.97 -1.57 -28.48
CA MET A 82 5.08 -0.20 -27.96
C MET A 82 3.87 0.16 -27.10
N TRP A 83 2.68 -0.24 -27.52
CA TRP A 83 1.45 -0.04 -26.76
C TRP A 83 1.49 -0.77 -25.41
N MET A 84 1.88 -2.05 -25.41
CA MET A 84 1.99 -2.83 -24.18
C MET A 84 3.00 -2.21 -23.20
N ASP A 85 4.17 -1.80 -23.68
CA ASP A 85 5.20 -1.18 -22.85
C ASP A 85 4.69 0.14 -22.24
N LEU A 86 4.01 0.97 -23.04
CA LEU A 86 3.43 2.23 -22.57
C LEU A 86 2.28 1.99 -21.56
N GLN A 87 1.43 1.00 -21.83
CA GLN A 87 0.33 0.60 -20.96
C GLN A 87 0.84 0.14 -19.59
N ALA A 88 1.92 -0.67 -19.57
CA ALA A 88 2.54 -1.14 -18.34
C ALA A 88 3.09 0.02 -17.49
N GLN A 89 3.80 0.96 -18.13
CA GLN A 89 4.31 2.16 -17.44
C GLN A 89 3.19 3.02 -16.88
N PHE A 90 2.12 3.21 -17.65
CA PHE A 90 0.96 3.99 -17.19
C PHE A 90 0.25 3.32 -16.01
N GLN A 91 0.07 2.00 -16.05
CA GLN A 91 -0.53 1.23 -14.96
C GLN A 91 0.30 1.33 -13.67
N GLU A 92 1.63 1.29 -13.77
CA GLU A 92 2.52 1.48 -12.62
C GLU A 92 2.36 2.87 -12.02
N GLN A 93 2.33 3.92 -12.85
CA GLN A 93 2.12 5.30 -12.39
C GLN A 93 0.78 5.49 -11.69
N VAL A 94 -0.31 4.97 -12.26
CA VAL A 94 -1.65 5.05 -11.66
C VAL A 94 -1.68 4.35 -10.31
N THR A 95 -1.10 3.14 -10.23
CA THR A 95 -1.07 2.36 -8.98
C THR A 95 -0.25 3.07 -7.91
N HIS A 96 0.89 3.65 -8.28
CA HIS A 96 1.71 4.44 -7.38
C HIS A 96 0.95 5.67 -6.85
N MET A 97 0.28 6.41 -7.73
CA MET A 97 -0.53 7.57 -7.34
C MET A 97 -1.68 7.16 -6.39
N GLN A 98 -2.41 6.09 -6.70
CA GLN A 98 -3.50 5.58 -5.85
C GLN A 98 -2.99 5.27 -4.44
N ARG A 99 -1.86 4.56 -4.31
CA ARG A 99 -1.26 4.27 -3.01
C ARG A 99 -0.86 5.53 -2.26
N GLN A 100 -0.34 6.55 -2.95
CA GLN A 100 -0.01 7.82 -2.31
C GLN A 100 -1.24 8.54 -1.77
N PHE A 101 -2.35 8.54 -2.52
CA PHE A 101 -3.61 9.10 -2.07
C PHE A 101 -4.17 8.37 -0.84
N GLU A 102 -4.20 7.04 -0.85
CA GLU A 102 -4.66 6.24 0.30
C GLU A 102 -3.83 6.51 1.57
N LEU A 103 -2.51 6.58 1.43
CA LEU A 103 -1.63 6.92 2.55
C LEU A 103 -1.88 8.35 3.05
N GLN A 104 -2.10 9.30 2.14
CA GLN A 104 -2.40 10.68 2.52
C GLN A 104 -3.74 10.79 3.24
N GLU A 105 -4.78 10.11 2.76
CA GLU A 105 -6.08 10.07 3.42
C GLU A 105 -6.00 9.40 4.80
N GLY A 106 -5.30 8.27 4.92
CA GLY A 106 -5.07 7.61 6.21
C GLY A 106 -4.34 8.51 7.20
N ARG A 107 -3.32 9.25 6.73
CA ARG A 107 -2.60 10.24 7.56
C ARG A 107 -3.51 11.40 7.98
N ARG A 108 -4.32 11.94 7.07
CA ARG A 108 -5.27 13.01 7.39
C ARG A 108 -6.33 12.57 8.38
N SER A 109 -6.87 11.37 8.23
CA SER A 109 -7.89 10.80 9.13
C SER A 109 -7.33 10.53 10.54
N SER A 110 -6.13 9.95 10.63
CA SER A 110 -5.45 9.73 11.91
C SER A 110 -5.08 11.05 12.60
N GLN A 111 -4.60 12.05 11.85
CA GLN A 111 -4.36 13.39 12.39
C GLN A 111 -5.65 14.04 12.92
N ALA A 112 -6.73 14.00 12.15
CA ALA A 112 -8.02 14.54 12.58
C ALA A 112 -8.54 13.85 13.86
N SER A 113 -8.40 12.53 13.95
CA SER A 113 -8.78 11.75 15.14
C SER A 113 -7.93 12.13 16.36
N ALA A 114 -6.61 12.29 16.19
CA ALA A 114 -5.71 12.71 17.27
C ALA A 114 -5.99 14.14 17.74
N GLU A 115 -6.27 15.07 16.82
CA GLU A 115 -6.68 16.44 17.14
C GLU A 115 -8.01 16.48 17.91
N MET A 116 -8.98 15.67 17.49
CA MET A 116 -10.26 15.52 18.19
C MET A 116 -10.06 14.99 19.61
N ALA A 117 -9.29 13.90 19.78
CA ALA A 117 -8.99 13.33 21.08
C ALA A 117 -8.28 14.34 22.01
N ALA A 118 -7.31 15.09 21.48
CA ALA A 118 -6.64 16.14 22.25
C ALA A 118 -7.61 17.25 22.68
N ARG A 119 -8.54 17.67 21.80
CA ARG A 119 -9.59 18.64 22.15
C ARG A 119 -10.52 18.10 23.22
N GLU A 120 -10.96 16.86 23.10
CA GLU A 120 -11.81 16.20 24.10
C GLU A 120 -11.11 16.10 25.46
N GLU A 121 -9.82 15.75 25.48
CA GLU A 121 -9.03 15.72 26.72
C GLU A 121 -8.94 17.11 27.36
N THR A 122 -8.62 18.15 26.58
CA THR A 122 -8.55 19.53 27.09
C THR A 122 -9.91 20.02 27.62
N ALA A 123 -11.00 19.74 26.91
CA ALA A 123 -12.35 20.11 27.33
C ALA A 123 -12.77 19.35 28.60
N THR A 124 -12.42 18.07 28.70
CA THR A 124 -12.67 17.25 29.90
C THR A 124 -11.90 17.78 31.09
N ALA A 125 -10.62 18.11 30.92
CA ALA A 125 -9.79 18.67 31.97
C ALA A 125 -10.31 20.04 32.44
N GLU A 126 -10.73 20.90 31.51
CA GLU A 126 -11.34 22.19 31.83
C GLU A 126 -12.66 22.03 32.61
N PHE A 127 -13.52 21.11 32.18
CA PHE A 127 -14.77 20.80 32.86
C PHE A 127 -14.51 20.35 34.31
N LEU A 128 -13.59 19.41 34.51
CA LEU A 128 -13.23 18.90 35.84
C LEU A 128 -12.63 19.99 36.73
N ARG A 129 -11.79 20.88 36.19
CA ARG A 129 -11.25 22.03 36.95
C ARG A 129 -12.36 22.95 37.45
N ARG A 130 -13.39 23.20 36.64
CA ARG A 130 -14.53 24.06 37.01
C ARG A 130 -15.44 23.38 38.04
N GLN A 131 -15.72 22.10 37.87
CA GLN A 131 -16.59 21.34 38.79
C GLN A 131 -15.91 21.06 40.13
N TYR A 132 -14.60 20.81 40.12
CA TYR A 132 -13.82 20.42 41.29
C TYR A 132 -12.58 21.31 41.48
N PRO A 133 -12.76 22.57 41.92
CA PRO A 133 -11.66 23.53 42.06
C PRO A 133 -10.60 23.12 43.09
N ASN A 134 -10.94 22.21 44.01
CA ASN A 134 -10.04 21.68 45.04
C ASN A 134 -9.52 20.27 44.71
N ALA A 135 -9.62 19.82 43.45
CA ALA A 135 -9.05 18.56 43.02
C ALA A 135 -7.53 18.53 43.22
N ARG A 136 -7.00 17.36 43.59
CA ARG A 136 -5.57 17.16 43.85
C ARG A 136 -5.00 16.05 42.98
N MET A 137 -3.70 15.83 43.06
CA MET A 137 -2.98 14.77 42.37
C MET A 137 -1.91 14.16 43.27
N CYS A 138 -1.51 12.93 42.95
CA CYS A 138 -0.44 12.26 43.68
C CYS A 138 0.89 13.03 43.54
N PRO A 139 1.60 13.35 44.62
CA PRO A 139 2.88 14.07 44.53
C PRO A 139 4.01 13.19 43.96
N ARG A 140 3.87 11.86 44.00
CA ARG A 140 4.91 10.91 43.53
C ARG A 140 4.82 10.63 42.03
N CYS A 141 3.65 10.23 41.54
CA CYS A 141 3.47 9.85 40.13
C CYS A 141 2.53 10.77 39.34
N ARG A 142 2.09 11.88 39.93
CA ARG A 142 1.17 12.87 39.36
C ARG A 142 -0.23 12.37 39.03
N HIS A 143 -0.56 11.11 39.34
CA HIS A 143 -1.89 10.56 39.08
C HIS A 143 -2.99 11.48 39.63
N GLY A 144 -3.89 11.91 38.76
CA GLY A 144 -4.94 12.86 39.08
C GLY A 144 -5.77 13.25 37.84
N PRO A 145 -6.94 13.86 38.04
CA PRO A 145 -7.43 14.42 39.30
C PRO A 145 -7.95 13.38 40.29
N VAL A 146 -7.65 13.59 41.58
CA VAL A 146 -8.26 12.92 42.72
C VAL A 146 -9.27 13.90 43.32
N ILE A 147 -10.53 13.46 43.40
CA ILE A 147 -11.65 14.23 43.90
C ILE A 147 -12.01 13.66 45.27
N ASN A 148 -12.01 14.51 46.30
CA ASN A 148 -12.46 14.13 47.63
C ASN A 148 -13.94 14.50 47.79
N GLU A 149 -14.83 13.53 47.60
CA GLU A 149 -16.27 13.80 47.57
C GLU A 149 -16.94 13.85 48.95
N ASN A 150 -16.34 13.34 50.05
CA ASN A 150 -16.86 13.52 51.43
C ASN A 150 -16.08 12.82 52.58
N CYS A 151 -14.75 12.65 52.51
CA CYS A 151 -13.99 12.10 53.65
C CYS A 151 -12.75 12.95 53.96
N TYR A 152 -12.86 13.78 55.00
CA TYR A 152 -11.75 14.62 55.48
C TYR A 152 -10.67 13.81 56.19
N ASP A 153 -11.02 12.67 56.79
CA ASP A 153 -10.09 11.70 57.35
C ASP A 153 -9.89 10.54 56.36
N LEU A 154 -8.82 10.60 55.58
CA LEU A 154 -8.48 9.56 54.61
C LEU A 154 -8.01 8.26 55.29
N GLN A 155 -7.68 8.30 56.58
CA GLN A 155 -7.32 7.12 57.37
C GLN A 155 -8.56 6.36 57.85
N ALA A 156 -9.67 7.05 58.14
CA ALA A 156 -10.87 6.47 58.76
C ALA A 156 -11.41 5.22 58.02
N HIS A 157 -11.28 5.19 56.68
CA HIS A 157 -11.75 4.09 55.84
C HIS A 157 -10.63 3.38 55.06
N HIS A 158 -9.37 3.79 55.20
CA HIS A 158 -8.27 3.16 54.46
C HIS A 158 -7.96 1.78 55.07
N GLY A 159 -8.10 0.74 54.25
CA GLY A 159 -7.88 -0.64 54.66
C GLY A 159 -9.12 -1.35 55.21
N GLU A 160 -10.27 -0.69 55.25
CA GLU A 160 -11.54 -1.28 55.71
C GLU A 160 -12.03 -2.34 54.72
N GLU A 161 -12.42 -3.51 55.24
CA GLU A 161 -13.02 -4.58 54.45
C GLU A 161 -14.53 -4.37 54.39
N ARG A 162 -15.06 -4.13 53.19
CA ARG A 162 -16.52 -4.16 52.99
C ARG A 162 -16.93 -5.63 52.86
N GLY A 163 -17.95 -6.03 53.64
CA GLY A 163 -18.33 -7.42 53.93
C GLY A 163 -18.30 -8.42 52.76
N ALA A 164 -18.19 -9.71 53.12
CA ALA A 164 -18.06 -10.91 52.28
C ALA A 164 -18.07 -10.66 50.75
N GLY A 165 -16.90 -10.32 50.20
CA GLY A 165 -16.63 -10.30 48.76
C GLY A 165 -16.50 -8.93 48.08
N ARG A 166 -16.60 -7.79 48.81
CA ARG A 166 -16.55 -6.44 48.21
C ARG A 166 -15.19 -5.73 48.27
N GLY A 167 -14.12 -6.44 48.62
CA GLY A 167 -12.76 -5.92 48.62
C GLY A 167 -12.46 -4.92 49.74
N ARG A 168 -11.20 -4.49 49.78
CA ARG A 168 -10.65 -3.55 50.77
C ARG A 168 -10.69 -2.14 50.20
N ILE A 169 -11.19 -1.17 50.97
CA ILE A 169 -11.15 0.25 50.60
C ILE A 169 -9.69 0.70 50.63
N SER A 170 -9.19 1.27 49.54
CA SER A 170 -7.86 1.88 49.48
C SER A 170 -7.96 3.32 49.01
N ASN A 171 -7.60 4.24 49.90
CA ASN A 171 -7.38 5.65 49.60
C ASN A 171 -5.94 5.94 49.10
N ALA A 172 -5.14 4.91 48.81
CA ALA A 172 -3.82 5.10 48.23
C ALA A 172 -3.93 5.47 46.74
N CYS A 173 -2.90 6.12 46.22
CA CYS A 173 -2.78 6.42 44.80
C CYS A 173 -2.75 5.11 43.98
N PRO A 174 -3.65 4.93 43.00
CA PRO A 174 -3.71 3.70 42.22
C PRO A 174 -2.52 3.48 41.29
N GLY A 175 -1.64 4.48 41.12
CA GLY A 175 -0.46 4.37 40.25
C GLY A 175 0.87 4.17 40.97
N CYS A 176 0.94 4.32 42.29
CA CYS A 176 2.21 4.11 43.02
C CYS A 176 2.04 3.80 44.51
N ASP A 177 0.81 3.51 44.93
CA ASP A 177 0.40 3.20 46.31
C ASP A 177 0.78 4.27 47.34
N PHE A 178 1.03 5.50 46.90
CA PHE A 178 1.22 6.62 47.81
C PHE A 178 -0.04 6.83 48.64
N PHE A 179 0.12 6.85 49.96
CA PHE A 179 -0.95 7.19 50.88
C PHE A 179 -0.44 8.23 51.87
N SER A 180 -1.23 9.29 52.06
CA SER A 180 -1.13 10.17 53.23
C SER A 180 -2.50 10.29 53.87
N ARG A 181 -2.48 10.43 55.20
CA ARG A 181 -3.65 10.69 56.04
C ARG A 181 -4.16 12.11 55.85
N GLU A 182 -3.27 13.04 55.51
CA GLU A 182 -3.59 14.45 55.31
C GLU A 182 -3.88 14.74 53.84
N TRP A 183 -5.05 15.30 53.55
CA TRP A 183 -5.40 15.74 52.19
C TRP A 183 -4.46 16.84 51.67
N SER A 184 -3.88 17.65 52.58
CA SER A 184 -2.90 18.68 52.28
C SER A 184 -1.63 18.16 51.60
N ASP A 185 -1.24 16.91 51.87
CA ASP A 185 -0.02 16.29 51.33
C ASP A 185 -0.15 15.89 49.85
N TRP A 186 -1.38 15.81 49.35
CA TRP A 186 -1.62 15.64 47.92
C TRP A 186 -1.36 16.97 47.20
N ALA A 187 -0.71 16.97 46.05
CA ALA A 187 -0.43 18.23 45.35
C ALA A 187 -1.71 18.80 44.69
N PRO A 188 -1.89 20.12 44.58
CA PRO A 188 -2.95 20.68 43.74
C PRO A 188 -2.87 20.12 42.32
N TRP A 189 -4.01 19.77 41.74
CA TRP A 189 -4.02 19.20 40.40
C TRP A 189 -3.59 20.25 39.37
N ASP A 190 -2.60 19.89 38.55
CA ASP A 190 -2.11 20.76 37.47
C ASP A 190 -3.06 20.86 36.28
N GLY A 191 -4.12 20.04 36.27
CA GLY A 191 -5.16 20.02 35.25
C GLY A 191 -4.77 19.35 33.95
N VAL A 192 -3.85 18.39 34.02
CA VAL A 192 -3.57 17.40 33.00
C VAL A 192 -4.01 16.03 33.51
N MET A 193 -4.63 15.22 32.67
CA MET A 193 -5.08 13.88 33.05
C MET A 193 -3.88 12.93 33.09
N HIS A 194 -3.32 12.72 34.28
CA HIS A 194 -2.18 11.79 34.43
C HIS A 194 -2.71 10.41 34.82
N THR A 195 -2.68 9.48 33.88
CA THR A 195 -2.76 8.06 34.22
C THR A 195 -1.38 7.61 34.66
N GLY A 196 -1.05 7.77 35.96
CA GLY A 196 0.22 7.27 36.51
C GLY A 196 0.50 5.79 36.13
N PRO A 197 1.76 5.31 36.26
CA PRO A 197 2.11 3.95 35.85
C PRO A 197 1.19 2.94 36.56
N ARG A 198 0.66 1.97 35.82
CA ARG A 198 -0.06 0.85 36.44
C ARG A 198 1.00 -0.03 37.09
N GLY A 199 1.03 -0.05 38.42
CA GLY A 199 1.82 -1.03 39.19
C GLY A 199 1.31 -2.45 38.95
#